data_AF-A0A955S8Q1-F1
#
_entry.id   AF-A0A955S8Q1-F1
#
_cell.length_a   1.000
_cell.length_b   1.000
_cell.length_c   1.000
_cell.angle_alpha   90.00
_cell.angle_beta   90.00
_cell.angle_gamma   90.00
#
_symmetry.space_group_name_H-M   'P 1'
#
loop_
_entity.id
_entity.type
_entity.pdbx_description
1 polymer ?
#
loop_
_entity_poly.entity_id
_entity_poly.type
_entity_poly.pdbx_seq_one_letter_code
_entity_poly.pdbx_strand_id
1 'polypeptide(L)'
;FGLYPVSGDCHLCEYLPYSHNMNRGGWERCAIQMYNLDLAEQGRDQLWEKIDQLASGKGDTDYLREAHTERAEKVISGLVVGQPVLEESLNIPNRGYIQNLPEGAIVEVPAMVSAHGIHGVGVGNLPEGIAEICRRQITVAEMVVESAVTGDKELALRALALDPMIDDPQVARDLLNDYLTTFRDYLPQFA
;
A
#
# COMPACT_ATOMS: atom_id res chain seq x y z
N PHE A 1 0.75 -19.50 -7.89
CA PHE A 1 -0.52 -19.73 -8.62
C PHE A 1 -0.39 -19.56 -10.15
N GLY A 2 0.74 -19.97 -10.76
CA GLY A 2 0.92 -19.88 -12.23
C GLY A 2 1.13 -18.48 -12.80
N LEU A 3 1.11 -17.44 -11.96
CA LEU A 3 1.44 -16.05 -12.32
C LEU A 3 2.65 -15.57 -11.51
N TYR A 4 3.40 -14.64 -12.08
CA TYR A 4 4.54 -13.99 -11.45
C TYR A 4 4.06 -12.78 -10.63
N PRO A 5 4.34 -12.69 -9.33
CA PRO A 5 4.07 -11.50 -8.54
C PRO A 5 5.05 -10.38 -8.95
N VAL A 6 4.53 -9.17 -9.16
CA VAL A 6 5.35 -8.02 -9.61
C VAL A 6 5.83 -7.16 -8.44
N SER A 7 5.18 -7.25 -7.27
CA SER A 7 5.66 -6.61 -6.06
C SER A 7 6.99 -7.24 -5.61
N GLY A 8 7.86 -6.43 -4.99
CA GLY A 8 9.08 -6.95 -4.35
C GLY A 8 8.76 -7.99 -3.28
N ASP A 9 9.66 -8.95 -3.07
CA ASP A 9 9.45 -10.10 -2.18
C ASP A 9 9.11 -9.68 -0.74
N CYS A 10 9.70 -8.57 -0.26
CA CYS A 10 9.42 -8.00 1.05
C CYS A 10 7.99 -7.47 1.20
N HIS A 11 7.35 -7.03 0.12
CA HIS A 11 5.94 -6.65 0.15
C HIS A 11 5.06 -7.89 0.05
N LEU A 12 5.35 -8.78 -0.90
CA LEU A 12 4.53 -9.97 -1.12
C LEU A 12 4.42 -10.83 0.14
N CYS A 13 5.50 -10.95 0.91
CA CYS A 13 5.51 -11.78 2.11
C CYS A 13 4.53 -11.29 3.19
N GLU A 14 4.19 -10.00 3.22
CA GLU A 14 3.25 -9.45 4.20
C GLU A 14 1.81 -9.92 3.95
N TYR A 15 1.52 -10.43 2.76
CA TYR A 15 0.19 -10.90 2.38
C TYR A 15 -0.02 -12.41 2.55
N LEU A 16 1.04 -13.14 2.91
CA LEU A 16 1.08 -14.60 2.90
C LEU A 16 1.07 -15.17 4.33
N PRO A 17 0.21 -16.14 4.64
CA PRO A 17 0.03 -16.65 6.01
C PRO A 17 1.17 -17.55 6.49
N TYR A 18 2.30 -17.62 5.79
CA TYR A 18 3.45 -18.47 6.14
C TYR A 18 4.76 -17.70 6.29
N SER A 19 4.73 -16.38 6.14
CA SER A 19 5.88 -15.47 6.29
C SER A 19 5.83 -14.61 7.54
N HIS A 20 4.74 -14.66 8.32
CA HIS A 20 4.58 -13.87 9.55
C HIS A 20 5.58 -14.24 10.65
N ASN A 21 5.88 -15.53 10.81
CA ASN A 21 6.66 -16.02 11.93
C ASN A 21 8.15 -16.14 11.54
N MET A 22 8.94 -15.13 11.92
CA MET A 22 10.37 -15.10 11.65
C MET A 22 11.13 -16.28 12.28
N ASN A 23 10.68 -16.79 13.43
CA ASN A 23 11.33 -17.94 14.08
C ASN A 23 11.23 -19.23 13.26
N ARG A 24 10.34 -19.29 12.27
CA ARG A 24 10.25 -20.41 11.34
C ARG A 24 11.34 -20.36 10.27
N GLY A 25 12.14 -19.30 10.17
CA GLY A 25 13.20 -19.13 9.18
C GLY A 25 12.68 -19.00 7.74
N GLY A 26 11.46 -18.47 7.58
CA GLY A 26 10.79 -18.36 6.28
C GLY A 26 11.48 -17.35 5.35
N TRP A 27 11.96 -16.25 5.92
CA TRP A 27 12.60 -15.19 5.15
C TRP A 27 13.95 -15.63 4.59
N GLU A 28 14.77 -16.32 5.38
CA GLU A 28 16.07 -16.84 4.96
C GLU A 28 15.92 -17.92 3.88
N ARG A 29 14.95 -18.84 4.05
CA ARG A 29 14.67 -19.88 3.04
C ARG A 29 14.21 -19.29 1.71
N CYS A 30 13.48 -18.18 1.75
CA CYS A 30 12.95 -17.50 0.57
C CYS A 30 13.83 -16.33 0.10
N ALA A 31 14.99 -16.10 0.74
CA ALA A 31 15.86 -14.96 0.48
C ALA A 31 15.15 -13.59 0.53
N ILE A 32 14.16 -13.44 1.42
CA ILE A 32 13.41 -12.19 1.62
C ILE A 32 14.31 -11.20 2.37
N GLN A 33 14.56 -10.05 1.74
CA GLN A 33 15.29 -8.95 2.34
C GLN A 33 14.32 -7.85 2.78
N MET A 34 14.22 -7.61 4.08
CA MET A 34 13.41 -6.50 4.62
C MET A 34 14.13 -5.15 4.49
N TYR A 35 13.33 -4.07 4.52
CA TYR A 35 13.83 -2.71 4.52
C TYR A 35 14.73 -2.45 5.73
N ASN A 36 15.90 -1.85 5.47
CA ASN A 36 16.75 -1.33 6.54
C ASN A 36 16.18 0.01 7.00
N LEU A 37 15.42 -0.02 8.10
CA LEU A 37 14.74 1.16 8.64
C LEU A 37 15.72 2.25 9.11
N ASP A 38 16.88 1.88 9.65
CA ASP A 38 17.92 2.82 10.07
C ASP A 38 18.50 3.58 8.87
N LEU A 39 18.77 2.88 7.76
CA LEU A 39 19.21 3.53 6.53
C LEU A 39 18.12 4.43 5.94
N ALA A 40 16.85 4.02 6.01
CA ALA A 40 15.74 4.85 5.58
C ALA A 40 15.60 6.12 6.43
N GLU A 41 15.81 6.02 7.75
CA GLU A 41 15.82 7.16 8.67
C GLU A 41 16.96 8.13 8.35
N GLN A 42 18.20 7.63 8.22
CA GLN A 42 19.34 8.45 7.81
C GLN A 42 19.12 9.15 6.47
N GLY A 43 18.51 8.44 5.50
CA GLY A 43 18.15 9.02 4.21
C GLY A 43 17.12 10.14 4.32
N ARG A 44 16.14 10.03 5.23
CA ARG A 44 15.16 11.10 5.50
C ARG A 44 15.82 12.32 6.13
N ASP A 45 16.73 12.14 7.09
CA ASP A 45 17.43 13.26 7.73
C ASP A 45 18.27 14.05 6.72
N GLN A 46 19.01 13.33 5.87
CA GLN A 46 19.78 13.94 4.77
C GLN A 46 18.87 14.68 3.78
N LEU A 47 17.69 14.12 3.48
CA LEU A 47 16.71 14.77 2.62
C LEU A 47 16.18 16.07 3.25
N TRP A 48 15.89 16.08 4.55
CA TRP A 48 15.45 17.28 5.26
C TRP A 48 16.51 18.38 5.26
N GLU A 49 17.76 18.04 5.54
CA GLU A 49 18.87 19.00 5.44
C GLU A 49 19.00 19.59 4.04
N LYS A 50 18.84 18.75 3.01
CA LYS A 50 18.85 19.19 1.61
C LYS A 50 17.69 20.14 1.31
N ILE A 51 16.47 19.82 1.78
CA ILE A 51 15.30 20.68 1.62
C ILE A 51 15.53 22.04 2.29
N ASP A 52 16.09 22.09 3.49
CA ASP A 52 16.40 23.33 4.20
C ASP A 52 17.44 24.18 3.47
N GLN A 53 18.47 23.55 2.89
CA GLN A 53 19.46 24.24 2.07
C GLN A 53 18.82 24.85 0.81
N LEU A 54 17.94 24.11 0.13
CA LEU A 54 17.21 24.61 -1.03
C LEU A 54 16.27 25.76 -0.66
N ALA A 55 15.47 25.60 0.41
CA ALA A 55 14.52 26.61 0.87
C ALA A 55 15.20 27.90 1.33
N SER A 56 16.42 27.81 1.88
CA SER A 56 17.23 28.97 2.27
C SER A 56 18.05 29.58 1.12
N GLY A 57 17.92 29.07 -0.11
CA GLY A 57 18.63 29.56 -1.29
C GLY A 57 20.13 29.20 -1.33
N LYS A 58 20.56 28.24 -0.51
CA LYS A 58 21.96 27.78 -0.42
C LYS A 58 22.22 26.48 -1.19
N GLY A 59 21.17 25.75 -1.56
CA GLY A 59 21.25 24.49 -2.30
C GLY A 59 21.22 24.68 -3.82
N ASP A 60 21.89 23.79 -4.55
CA ASP A 60 21.85 23.71 -6.00
C ASP A 60 20.54 23.03 -6.47
N THR A 61 19.89 23.61 -7.50
CA THR A 61 18.65 23.10 -8.08
C THR A 61 18.83 22.51 -9.46
N ASP A 62 20.01 22.57 -10.07
CA ASP A 62 20.20 22.15 -11.46
C ASP A 62 19.92 20.66 -11.65
N TYR A 63 20.18 19.83 -10.64
CA TYR A 63 19.83 18.40 -10.65
C TYR A 63 18.32 18.13 -10.81
N LEU A 64 17.46 19.08 -10.43
CA LEU A 64 16.00 18.93 -10.56
C LEU A 64 15.54 18.99 -12.03
N ARG A 65 16.34 19.54 -12.94
CA ARG A 65 16.01 19.59 -14.37
C ARG A 65 15.96 18.21 -15.00
N GLU A 66 16.71 17.27 -14.44
CA GLU A 66 16.80 15.87 -14.89
C GLU A 66 16.12 14.91 -13.92
N ALA A 67 15.32 15.44 -12.98
CA ALA A 67 14.65 14.60 -11.99
C ALA A 67 13.73 13.57 -12.67
N HIS A 68 13.93 12.31 -12.31
CA HIS A 68 13.02 11.24 -12.70
C HIS A 68 11.70 11.41 -11.97
N THR A 69 10.61 11.30 -12.72
CA THR A 69 9.26 11.42 -12.20
C THR A 69 8.69 10.04 -11.85
N GLU A 70 7.88 9.99 -10.80
CA GLU A 70 7.18 8.77 -10.37
C GLU A 70 5.80 8.61 -11.04
N ARG A 71 5.68 9.06 -12.30
CA ARG A 71 4.51 8.87 -13.20
C ARG A 71 3.29 9.75 -12.89
N ALA A 72 3.23 10.46 -11.76
CA ALA A 72 2.12 11.36 -11.43
C ALA A 72 1.89 12.45 -12.49
N GLU A 73 2.96 12.98 -13.09
CA GLU A 73 2.93 13.92 -14.21
C GLU A 73 2.25 13.36 -15.45
N LYS A 74 2.35 12.04 -15.69
CA LYS A 74 1.66 11.39 -16.82
C LYS A 74 0.15 11.42 -16.61
N VAL A 75 -0.30 11.14 -15.38
CA VAL A 75 -1.71 11.18 -15.02
C VAL A 75 -2.23 12.62 -15.10
N ILE A 76 -1.49 13.58 -14.54
CA ILE A 76 -1.84 15.01 -14.60
C ILE A 76 -1.91 15.50 -16.05
N SER A 77 -0.88 15.20 -16.86
CA SER A 77 -0.84 15.59 -18.27
C SER A 77 -1.98 14.96 -19.06
N GLY A 78 -2.27 13.67 -18.83
CA GLY A 78 -3.37 12.97 -19.49
C GLY A 78 -4.73 13.62 -19.21
N LEU A 79 -4.97 14.03 -17.97
CA LEU A 79 -6.21 14.70 -17.56
C LEU A 79 -6.30 16.14 -18.06
N VAL A 80 -5.21 16.92 -17.94
CA VAL A 80 -5.23 18.37 -18.16
C VAL A 80 -4.95 18.74 -19.62
N VAL A 81 -3.94 18.12 -20.24
CA VAL A 81 -3.52 18.40 -21.62
C VAL A 81 -4.37 17.58 -22.60
N GLY A 82 -4.97 16.49 -22.13
CA GLY A 82 -5.83 15.63 -22.93
C GLY A 82 -5.10 14.69 -23.88
N GLN A 83 -3.77 14.55 -23.74
CA GLN A 83 -2.99 13.53 -24.44
C GLN A 83 -3.24 12.17 -23.77
N PRO A 84 -3.88 11.20 -24.45
CA PRO A 84 -4.19 9.92 -23.81
C PRO A 84 -2.91 9.17 -23.41
N VAL A 85 -2.87 8.70 -22.16
CA VAL A 85 -1.78 7.88 -21.63
C VAL A 85 -2.35 6.56 -21.12
N LEU A 86 -1.74 5.46 -21.54
CA LEU A 86 -1.95 4.16 -20.88
C LEU A 86 -1.00 4.08 -19.68
N GLU A 87 -1.58 4.08 -18.49
CA GLU A 87 -0.87 3.91 -17.24
C GLU A 87 -1.04 2.44 -16.80
N GLU A 88 0.07 1.71 -16.68
CA GLU A 88 0.06 0.25 -16.49
C GLU A 88 -0.41 -0.18 -15.09
N SER A 89 -0.30 0.71 -14.11
CA SER A 89 -0.68 0.45 -12.73
C SER A 89 -1.32 1.69 -12.13
N LEU A 90 -2.62 1.59 -11.85
CA LEU A 90 -3.37 2.64 -11.19
C LEU A 90 -4.38 2.07 -10.21
N ASN A 91 -4.37 2.59 -8.99
CA ASN A 91 -5.30 2.21 -7.93
C ASN A 91 -6.63 2.97 -8.12
N ILE A 92 -7.68 2.24 -8.48
CA ILE A 92 -9.02 2.80 -8.77
C ILE A 92 -10.12 1.89 -8.22
N PRO A 93 -11.34 2.42 -7.97
CA PRO A 93 -12.48 1.58 -7.59
C PRO A 93 -12.77 0.53 -8.66
N ASN A 94 -12.89 -0.72 -8.24
CA ASN A 94 -13.24 -1.83 -9.12
C ASN A 94 -14.65 -1.62 -9.67
N ARG A 95 -14.79 -1.62 -10.99
CA ARG A 95 -16.06 -1.54 -11.71
C ARG A 95 -16.23 -2.76 -12.63
N GLY A 96 -15.92 -3.93 -12.09
CA GLY A 96 -15.80 -5.18 -12.84
C GLY A 96 -14.48 -5.33 -13.63
N TYR A 97 -13.45 -4.54 -13.33
CA TYR A 97 -12.13 -4.70 -13.97
C TYR A 97 -11.49 -6.03 -13.59
N ILE A 98 -11.59 -6.38 -12.30
CA ILE A 98 -11.31 -7.72 -11.79
C ILE A 98 -12.63 -8.35 -11.38
N GLN A 99 -13.11 -9.30 -12.17
CA GLN A 99 -14.49 -9.80 -12.12
C GLN A 99 -14.82 -10.61 -10.87
N ASN A 100 -13.82 -11.26 -10.29
CA ASN A 100 -13.96 -12.06 -9.08
C ASN A 100 -13.44 -11.33 -7.83
N LEU A 101 -13.36 -10.00 -7.85
CA LEU A 101 -13.18 -9.16 -6.65
C LEU A 101 -14.42 -8.28 -6.41
N PRO A 102 -14.65 -7.81 -5.17
CA PRO A 102 -15.81 -6.98 -4.86
C PRO A 102 -15.91 -5.71 -5.73
N GLU A 103 -17.13 -5.32 -6.06
CA GLU A 103 -17.41 -4.02 -6.70
C GLU A 103 -17.08 -2.90 -5.72
N GLY A 104 -16.47 -1.81 -6.20
CA GLY A 104 -16.10 -0.66 -5.39
C GLY A 104 -14.79 -0.79 -4.60
N ALA A 105 -14.27 -2.01 -4.38
CA ALA A 105 -12.96 -2.22 -3.77
C ALA A 105 -11.86 -1.53 -4.59
N ILE A 106 -10.86 -0.94 -3.93
CA ILE A 106 -9.71 -0.36 -4.64
C ILE A 106 -8.85 -1.48 -5.20
N VAL A 107 -8.65 -1.48 -6.51
CA VAL A 107 -7.82 -2.44 -7.24
C VAL A 107 -6.79 -1.70 -8.07
N GLU A 108 -5.63 -2.34 -8.24
CA GLU A 108 -4.58 -1.86 -9.12
C GLU A 108 -4.68 -2.55 -10.49
N VAL A 109 -5.00 -1.78 -11.53
CA VAL A 109 -5.15 -2.27 -12.91
C VAL A 109 -4.57 -1.26 -13.90
N PRO A 110 -4.25 -1.69 -15.14
CA PRO A 110 -3.95 -0.73 -16.18
C PRO A 110 -5.14 0.20 -16.43
N ALA A 111 -4.89 1.46 -16.73
CA ALA A 111 -5.92 2.45 -16.97
C ALA A 111 -5.55 3.41 -18.10
N MET A 112 -6.53 3.75 -18.93
CA MET A 112 -6.43 4.84 -19.89
C MET A 112 -6.76 6.16 -19.19
N VAL A 113 -5.81 7.09 -19.19
CA VAL A 113 -5.97 8.43 -18.65
C VAL A 113 -6.08 9.44 -19.79
N SER A 114 -7.15 10.24 -19.80
CA SER A 114 -7.38 11.26 -20.83
C SER A 114 -8.21 12.43 -20.27
N ALA A 115 -8.50 13.44 -21.10
CA ALA A 115 -9.42 14.52 -20.74
C ALA A 115 -10.85 14.05 -20.38
N HIS A 116 -11.22 12.81 -20.76
CA HIS A 116 -12.51 12.20 -20.39
C HIS A 116 -12.45 11.43 -19.06
N GLY A 117 -11.36 11.59 -18.30
CA GLY A 117 -11.13 10.92 -17.03
C GLY A 117 -10.28 9.66 -17.15
N ILE A 118 -10.40 8.83 -16.11
CA ILE A 118 -9.61 7.61 -15.90
C ILE A 118 -10.52 6.40 -16.13
N HIS A 119 -10.12 5.53 -17.04
CA HIS A 119 -10.89 4.35 -17.43
C HIS A 119 -10.03 3.10 -17.28
N GLY A 120 -10.36 2.24 -16.31
CA GLY A 120 -9.63 0.99 -16.08
C GLY A 120 -9.78 0.01 -17.24
N VAL A 121 -8.77 -0.81 -17.44
CA VAL A 121 -8.76 -1.91 -18.39
C VAL A 121 -9.15 -3.19 -17.65
N GLY A 122 -10.20 -3.86 -18.13
CA GLY A 122 -10.64 -5.13 -17.56
C GLY A 122 -9.61 -6.23 -17.76
N VAL A 123 -9.25 -6.92 -16.67
CA VAL A 123 -8.31 -8.04 -16.66
C VAL A 123 -9.01 -9.40 -16.49
N GLY A 124 -10.30 -9.39 -16.15
CA GLY A 124 -11.10 -10.61 -15.99
C GLY A 124 -10.95 -11.24 -14.60
N ASN A 125 -11.02 -12.56 -14.53
CA ASN A 125 -10.85 -13.29 -13.27
C ASN A 125 -9.37 -13.51 -12.96
N LEU A 126 -8.97 -13.21 -11.71
CA LEU A 126 -7.72 -13.71 -11.18
C LEU A 126 -7.83 -15.22 -10.92
N PRO A 127 -6.72 -15.98 -10.95
CA PRO A 127 -6.68 -17.33 -10.40
C PRO A 127 -7.23 -17.35 -8.97
N GLU A 128 -8.10 -18.30 -8.65
CA GLU A 128 -8.93 -18.23 -7.42
C GLU A 128 -8.10 -18.10 -6.14
N GLY A 129 -6.97 -18.79 -6.04
CA GLY A 129 -6.09 -18.66 -4.88
C GLY A 129 -5.45 -17.26 -4.72
N ILE A 130 -5.22 -16.54 -5.83
CA ILE A 130 -4.78 -15.14 -5.78
C ILE A 130 -5.96 -14.25 -5.41
N ALA A 131 -7.14 -14.49 -6.00
CA ALA A 131 -8.34 -13.73 -5.70
C ALA A 131 -8.69 -13.80 -4.20
N GLU A 132 -8.56 -14.97 -3.57
CA GLU A 132 -8.79 -15.14 -2.13
C GLU A 132 -7.80 -14.36 -1.26
N ILE A 133 -6.52 -14.31 -1.65
CA ILE A 133 -5.53 -13.47 -0.96
C ILE A 133 -5.94 -12.00 -1.07
N CYS A 134 -6.32 -11.54 -2.27
CA CYS A 134 -6.76 -10.16 -2.48
C CYS A 134 -8.06 -9.83 -1.71
N ARG A 135 -9.08 -10.71 -1.75
CA ARG A 135 -10.36 -10.51 -1.04
C ARG A 135 -10.15 -10.33 0.45
N ARG A 136 -9.33 -11.19 1.07
CA ARG A 136 -9.00 -11.07 2.49
C ARG A 136 -8.39 -9.70 2.82
N GLN A 137 -7.49 -9.22 1.97
CA GLN A 137 -6.81 -7.94 2.19
C GLN A 137 -7.72 -6.74 1.97
N ILE A 138 -8.62 -6.82 0.98
CA ILE A 138 -9.70 -5.86 0.79
C ILE A 138 -10.56 -5.80 2.07
N THR A 139 -10.98 -6.95 2.61
CA THR A 139 -11.75 -7.01 3.85
C THR A 139 -11.00 -6.41 5.04
N VAL A 140 -9.71 -6.73 5.22
CA VAL A 140 -8.89 -6.13 6.29
C VAL A 140 -8.83 -4.61 6.14
N ALA A 141 -8.55 -4.10 4.93
CA ALA A 141 -8.49 -2.66 4.68
C ALA A 141 -9.82 -1.95 4.95
N GLU A 142 -10.94 -2.53 4.51
CA GLU A 142 -12.28 -2.00 4.78
C GLU A 142 -12.59 -1.95 6.28
N MET A 143 -12.30 -3.04 7.02
CA MET A 143 -12.48 -3.08 8.48
C MET A 143 -11.61 -2.05 9.20
N VAL A 144 -10.35 -1.87 8.77
CA VAL A 144 -9.44 -0.87 9.34
C VAL A 144 -10.00 0.54 9.10
N VAL A 145 -10.38 0.87 7.87
CA VAL A 145 -10.96 2.19 7.53
C VAL A 145 -12.23 2.44 8.33
N GLU A 146 -13.15 1.47 8.39
CA GLU A 146 -14.39 1.60 9.16
C GLU A 146 -14.10 1.80 10.66
N SER A 147 -13.18 1.02 11.23
CA SER A 147 -12.79 1.17 12.64
C SER A 147 -12.18 2.55 12.91
N ALA A 148 -11.35 3.06 11.99
CA ALA A 148 -10.71 4.36 12.13
C ALA A 148 -11.70 5.52 12.07
N VAL A 149 -12.72 5.41 11.20
CA VAL A 149 -13.77 6.43 11.06
C VAL A 149 -14.74 6.39 12.24
N THR A 150 -15.08 5.20 12.74
CA THR A 150 -16.11 5.01 13.78
C THR A 150 -15.57 4.99 15.20
N GLY A 151 -14.26 4.79 15.39
CA GLY A 151 -13.65 4.56 16.70
C GLY A 151 -13.89 3.16 17.28
N ASP A 152 -14.33 2.20 16.47
CA ASP A 152 -14.66 0.85 16.93
C ASP A 152 -13.39 0.00 17.19
N LYS A 153 -12.99 -0.08 18.46
CA LYS A 153 -11.85 -0.88 18.93
C LYS A 153 -12.02 -2.38 18.67
N GLU A 154 -13.24 -2.90 18.76
CA GLU A 154 -13.49 -4.32 18.53
C GLU A 154 -13.36 -4.67 17.04
N LEU A 155 -13.82 -3.78 16.15
CA LEU A 155 -13.61 -3.94 14.72
C LEU A 155 -12.13 -3.87 14.34
N ALA A 156 -11.38 -2.92 14.92
CA ALA A 156 -9.92 -2.82 14.73
C ALA A 156 -9.20 -4.11 15.20
N LEU A 157 -9.59 -4.66 16.36
CA LEU A 157 -9.03 -5.91 16.87
C LEU A 157 -9.32 -7.09 15.94
N ARG A 158 -10.55 -7.18 15.41
CA ARG A 158 -10.92 -8.23 14.45
C ARG A 158 -10.18 -8.08 13.13
N ALA A 159 -9.88 -6.86 12.69
CA ALA A 159 -9.08 -6.61 11.50
C ALA A 159 -7.65 -7.14 11.69
N LEU A 160 -7.01 -6.84 12.84
CA LEU A 160 -5.70 -7.39 13.19
C LEU A 160 -5.71 -8.93 13.24
N ALA A 161 -6.75 -9.53 13.82
CA ALA A 161 -6.87 -10.99 13.89
C ALA A 161 -7.09 -11.67 12.52
N LEU A 162 -7.55 -10.95 11.51
CA LEU A 162 -7.73 -11.45 10.14
C LEU A 162 -6.44 -11.33 9.30
N ASP A 163 -5.56 -10.41 9.68
CA ASP A 163 -4.30 -10.13 8.99
C ASP A 163 -3.36 -11.37 9.02
N PRO A 164 -2.76 -11.79 7.89
CA PRO A 164 -1.83 -12.94 7.86
C PRO A 164 -0.59 -12.79 8.73
N MET A 165 -0.22 -11.56 9.08
CA MET A 165 0.97 -11.24 9.87
C MET A 165 0.77 -11.46 11.36
N ILE A 166 -0.46 -11.70 11.80
CA ILE A 166 -0.79 -11.94 13.19
C ILE A 166 -1.19 -13.43 13.36
N ASP A 167 -0.37 -14.19 14.09
CA ASP A 167 -0.60 -15.60 14.38
C ASP A 167 -1.06 -15.90 15.82
N ASP A 168 -1.23 -14.86 16.64
CA ASP A 168 -1.67 -14.96 18.02
C ASP A 168 -2.69 -13.84 18.37
N PRO A 169 -3.93 -14.20 18.81
CA PRO A 169 -4.91 -13.22 19.26
C PRO A 169 -4.45 -12.33 20.42
N GLN A 170 -3.55 -12.80 21.28
CA GLN A 170 -3.02 -11.99 22.37
C GLN A 170 -2.08 -10.90 21.82
N VAL A 171 -1.22 -11.26 20.87
CA VAL A 171 -0.39 -10.28 20.13
C VAL A 171 -1.26 -9.24 19.44
N ALA A 172 -2.38 -9.63 18.84
CA ALA A 172 -3.33 -8.69 18.24
C ALA A 172 -3.85 -7.64 19.24
N ARG A 173 -4.21 -8.06 20.46
CA ARG A 173 -4.70 -7.15 21.52
C ARG A 173 -3.62 -6.21 22.00
N ASP A 174 -2.43 -6.74 22.24
CA ASP A 174 -1.32 -5.98 22.77
C ASP A 174 -0.88 -4.92 21.74
N LEU A 175 -0.75 -5.30 20.46
CA LEU A 175 -0.48 -4.37 19.36
C LEU A 175 -1.54 -3.28 19.23
N LEU A 176 -2.84 -3.63 19.31
CA LEU A 176 -3.89 -2.63 19.24
C LEU A 176 -3.76 -1.61 20.39
N ASN A 177 -3.54 -2.08 21.61
CA ASN A 177 -3.36 -1.20 22.76
C ASN A 177 -2.15 -0.28 22.60
N ASP A 178 -1.04 -0.81 22.08
CA ASP A 178 0.17 -0.04 21.79
C ASP A 178 -0.09 1.02 20.71
N TYR A 179 -0.77 0.68 19.61
CA TYR A 179 -1.13 1.64 18.56
C TYR A 179 -2.03 2.75 19.11
N LEU A 180 -3.10 2.40 19.83
CA LEU A 180 -4.05 3.38 20.37
C LEU A 180 -3.42 4.29 21.44
N THR A 181 -2.45 3.78 22.20
CA THR A 181 -1.72 4.57 23.20
C THR A 181 -0.69 5.48 22.54
N THR A 182 0.11 4.93 21.62
CA THR A 182 1.22 5.63 20.97
C THR A 182 0.71 6.73 20.04
N PHE A 183 -0.35 6.46 19.29
CA PHE A 183 -0.90 7.38 18.29
C PHE A 183 -2.19 8.07 18.75
N ARG A 184 -2.43 8.15 20.07
CA ARG A 184 -3.66 8.72 20.65
C ARG A 184 -4.02 10.09 20.05
N ASP A 185 -3.03 10.97 19.91
CA ASP A 185 -3.24 12.34 19.41
C ASP A 185 -3.67 12.37 17.94
N TYR A 186 -3.38 11.31 17.18
CA TYR A 186 -3.75 11.14 15.77
C TYR A 186 -5.02 10.30 15.59
N LEU A 187 -5.49 9.64 16.65
CA LEU A 187 -6.65 8.73 16.63
C LEU A 187 -7.75 9.19 17.62
N PRO A 188 -8.21 10.46 17.56
CA PRO A 188 -9.15 11.00 18.54
C PRO A 188 -10.51 10.29 18.58
N GLN A 189 -10.87 9.53 17.56
CA GLN A 189 -12.10 8.73 17.46
C GLN A 189 -12.10 7.56 18.46
N PHE A 190 -10.91 7.13 18.90
CA PHE A 190 -10.73 6.01 19.85
C PHE A 190 -10.50 6.48 21.30
N ALA A 191 -10.59 7.78 21.56
CA ALA A 191 -10.41 8.40 22.87
C ALA A 191 -11.46 7.96 23.88
#